data_AF-A0A8B9B035-F1
#
_entry.id   AF-A0A8B9B035-F1
#
_cell.length_a   1.000
_cell.length_b   1.000
_cell.length_c   1.000
_cell.angle_alpha   90.00
_cell.angle_beta   90.00
_cell.angle_gamma   90.00
#
_symmetry.space_group_name_H-M   'P 1'
#
loop_
_entity.id
_entity.type
_entity.pdbx_description
1 polymer ?
#
loop_
_entity_poly.entity_id
_entity_poly.type
_entity_poly.pdbx_seq_one_letter_code
_entity_poly.pdbx_strand_id
1 'polypeptide(L)'
;MDIDLALREDMPPVPMEKTMPEEKKLYERWERSNRLSLLLIQNHISRKIRGSIPDCKTAKEFLTAVEEQFVSSKKALASTLISRFASLKYNDNGGIREHIMELRDIAAQLKSLEVDMSETFLVHFVLNSLPMEYAPFKISYNIHTEK
;
A
#
# COMPACT_ATOMS: atom_id res chain seq x y z
N MET A 1 -2.19 -19.96 27.68
CA MET A 1 -1.66 -18.59 27.84
C MET A 1 -2.27 -17.77 26.72
N ASP A 2 -2.89 -16.65 27.06
CA ASP A 2 -3.60 -15.78 26.13
C ASP A 2 -2.62 -14.75 25.58
N ILE A 3 -2.03 -15.04 24.42
CA ILE A 3 -0.88 -14.30 23.90
C ILE A 3 -1.31 -12.99 23.25
N ASP A 4 -2.51 -12.96 22.66
CA ASP A 4 -3.03 -11.84 21.88
C ASP A 4 -4.04 -10.97 22.65
N LEU A 5 -4.18 -11.18 23.96
CA LEU A 5 -4.97 -10.32 24.85
C LEU A 5 -4.66 -8.83 24.64
N ALA A 6 -3.38 -8.45 24.62
CA ALA A 6 -2.93 -7.07 24.42
C ALA A 6 -3.18 -6.49 23.02
N LEU A 7 -3.52 -7.34 22.04
CA LEU A 7 -3.94 -6.90 20.71
C LEU A 7 -5.45 -6.62 20.65
N ARG A 8 -6.24 -7.31 21.47
CA ARG A 8 -7.71 -7.21 21.50
C ARG A 8 -8.22 -6.18 22.49
N GLU A 9 -7.56 -6.06 23.64
CA GLU A 9 -7.95 -5.18 24.74
C GLU A 9 -7.03 -3.96 24.86
N ASP A 10 -7.60 -2.83 25.27
CA ASP A 10 -6.83 -1.62 25.50
C ASP A 10 -5.95 -1.73 26.76
N MET A 11 -4.90 -0.91 26.80
CA MET A 11 -3.95 -0.90 27.91
C MET A 11 -4.67 -0.59 29.23
N PRO A 12 -4.63 -1.50 30.23
CA PRO A 12 -5.22 -1.23 31.53
C PRO A 12 -4.46 -0.10 32.25
N PRO A 13 -5.12 0.62 33.19
CA PRO A 13 -4.47 1.66 33.97
C PRO A 13 -3.20 1.14 34.67
N VAL A 14 -2.13 1.93 34.63
CA VAL A 14 -0.89 1.59 35.30
C VAL A 14 -1.15 1.46 36.81
N PRO A 15 -0.80 0.33 37.44
CA PRO A 15 -1.01 0.14 38.86
C PRO A 15 -0.26 1.17 39.70
N MET A 16 -0.96 1.78 40.66
CA MET A 16 -0.40 2.62 41.72
C MET A 16 -0.30 1.82 43.02
N GLU A 17 0.36 2.37 44.04
CA GLU A 17 0.54 1.69 45.34
C GLU A 17 -0.79 1.24 45.97
N LYS A 18 -1.86 2.02 45.77
CA LYS A 18 -3.21 1.77 46.31
C LYS A 18 -4.11 0.90 45.42
N THR A 19 -3.62 0.44 44.27
CA THR A 19 -4.39 -0.37 43.31
C THR A 19 -4.72 -1.75 43.88
N MET A 20 -5.93 -2.24 43.62
CA MET A 20 -6.38 -3.51 44.18
C MET A 20 -5.53 -4.68 43.65
N PRO A 21 -5.37 -5.78 44.42
CA PRO A 21 -4.59 -6.94 43.98
C PRO A 21 -5.07 -7.55 42.66
N GLU A 22 -6.37 -7.46 42.36
CA GLU A 22 -6.97 -7.97 41.13
C GLU A 22 -6.60 -7.12 39.91
N GLU A 23 -6.63 -5.79 40.04
CA GLU A 23 -6.21 -4.84 39.00
C GLU A 23 -4.72 -5.00 38.66
N LYS A 24 -3.88 -5.26 39.67
CA LYS A 24 -2.45 -5.57 39.47
C LYS A 24 -2.26 -6.84 38.64
N LYS A 25 -3.01 -7.91 38.94
CA LYS A 25 -2.96 -9.16 38.18
C LYS A 25 -3.43 -8.99 36.72
N LEU A 26 -4.45 -8.17 36.50
CA LEU A 26 -4.92 -7.84 35.14
C LEU A 26 -3.84 -7.12 34.35
N TYR A 27 -3.21 -6.10 34.94
CA TYR A 27 -2.10 -5.38 34.32
C TYR A 27 -0.91 -6.32 34.00
N GLU A 28 -0.48 -7.15 34.95
CA GLU A 28 0.61 -8.11 34.73
C GLU A 28 0.30 -9.12 33.62
N ARG A 29 -0.96 -9.60 33.55
CA ARG A 29 -1.39 -10.50 32.48
C ARG A 29 -1.35 -9.81 31.12
N TRP A 30 -1.86 -8.57 31.05
CA TRP A 30 -1.83 -7.77 29.83
C TRP A 30 -0.40 -7.45 29.39
N GLU A 31 0.46 -7.03 30.32
CA GLU A 31 1.87 -6.69 30.05
C GLU A 31 2.66 -7.91 29.54
N ARG A 32 2.41 -9.08 30.12
CA ARG A 32 3.00 -10.33 29.65
C ARG A 32 2.54 -10.68 28.23
N SER A 33 1.24 -10.52 27.93
CA SER A 33 0.71 -10.71 26.59
C SER A 33 1.31 -9.72 25.59
N ASN A 34 1.40 -8.44 25.96
CA ASN A 34 1.99 -7.37 25.16
C ASN A 34 3.44 -7.70 24.77
N ARG A 35 4.28 -8.05 25.75
CA ARG A 35 5.69 -8.41 25.52
C ARG A 35 5.85 -9.63 24.61
N LEU A 36 5.02 -10.66 24.79
CA LEU A 36 5.07 -11.87 23.97
C LEU A 36 4.60 -11.60 22.53
N SER A 37 3.49 -10.87 22.37
CA SER A 37 3.00 -10.46 21.06
C SER A 37 4.03 -9.63 20.30
N LEU A 38 4.63 -8.62 20.96
CA LEU A 38 5.65 -7.78 20.35
C LEU A 38 6.85 -8.59 19.90
N LEU A 39 7.34 -9.51 20.75
CA LEU A 39 8.46 -10.40 20.41
C LEU A 39 8.15 -11.29 19.21
N LEU A 40 6.95 -11.89 19.17
CA LEU A 40 6.52 -12.74 18.05
C LEU A 40 6.46 -11.95 16.75
N ILE A 41 5.77 -10.80 16.76
CA ILE A 41 5.62 -9.94 15.59
C ILE A 41 7.00 -9.49 15.08
N GLN A 42 7.88 -9.01 15.96
CA GLN A 42 9.23 -8.57 15.60
C GLN A 42 10.13 -9.69 15.07
N ASN A 43 9.92 -10.94 15.50
CA ASN A 43 10.66 -12.10 14.99
C ASN A 43 10.17 -12.56 13.61
N HIS A 44 8.88 -12.39 13.32
CA HIS A 44 8.30 -12.81 12.03
C HIS A 44 8.41 -11.74 10.93
N ILE A 45 8.82 -10.52 11.28
CA ILE A 45 9.01 -9.42 10.33
C ILE A 45 10.51 -9.25 9.99
N SER A 46 10.80 -8.90 8.74
CA SER A 46 12.19 -8.71 8.30
C SER A 46 12.88 -7.56 9.05
N ARG A 47 14.19 -7.67 9.26
CA ARG A 47 15.00 -6.62 9.91
C ARG A 47 14.89 -5.25 9.23
N LYS A 48 14.69 -5.23 7.90
CA LYS A 48 14.52 -3.97 7.14
C LYS A 48 13.26 -3.23 7.56
N ILE A 49 12.13 -3.95 7.64
CA ILE A 49 10.85 -3.38 8.08
C ILE A 49 10.98 -2.94 9.53
N ARG A 50 11.51 -3.80 10.41
CA ARG A 50 11.71 -3.45 11.82
C ARG A 50 12.56 -2.18 12.01
N GLY A 51 13.61 -1.99 11.22
CA GLY A 51 14.46 -0.80 11.28
C GLY A 51 13.80 0.47 10.74
N SER A 52 12.69 0.37 10.02
CA SER A 52 11.90 1.51 9.54
C SER A 52 10.75 1.91 10.46
N ILE A 53 10.48 1.14 11.52
CA ILE A 53 9.42 1.42 12.49
C ILE A 53 10.04 2.10 13.72
N PRO A 54 9.44 3.17 14.25
CA PRO A 54 9.88 3.78 15.51
C PRO A 54 9.77 2.80 16.69
N ASP A 55 10.43 3.10 17.80
CA ASP A 55 10.25 2.32 19.02
C ASP A 55 8.81 2.47 19.54
N CYS A 56 8.04 1.37 19.53
CA CYS A 56 6.68 1.30 20.05
C CYS A 56 6.66 0.64 21.42
N LYS A 57 5.79 1.10 22.32
CA LYS A 57 5.65 0.52 23.67
C LYS A 57 4.74 -0.69 23.68
N THR A 58 3.77 -0.73 22.78
CA THR A 58 2.79 -1.81 22.71
C THR A 58 2.85 -2.56 21.38
N ALA A 59 2.47 -3.84 21.41
CA ALA A 59 2.32 -4.66 20.22
C ALA A 59 1.27 -4.09 19.25
N LYS A 60 0.21 -3.47 19.80
CA LYS A 60 -0.84 -2.80 19.04
C LYS A 60 -0.30 -1.58 18.30
N GLU A 61 0.41 -0.69 18.99
CA GLU A 61 1.12 0.46 18.37
C GLU A 61 2.10 0.01 17.28
N PHE A 62 2.86 -1.06 17.54
CA PHE A 62 3.82 -1.59 16.57
C PHE A 62 3.13 -2.07 15.29
N LEU A 63 2.01 -2.79 15.40
CA LEU A 63 1.25 -3.22 14.21
C LEU A 63 0.66 -2.04 13.45
N THR A 64 0.12 -1.05 14.14
CA THR A 64 -0.39 0.18 13.50
C THR A 64 0.72 0.91 12.76
N ALA A 65 1.90 1.07 13.36
CA ALA A 65 3.03 1.71 12.70
C ALA A 65 3.52 0.92 11.48
N VAL A 66 3.52 -0.42 11.55
CA VAL A 66 3.81 -1.29 10.40
C VAL A 66 2.79 -1.04 9.29
N GLU A 67 1.49 -1.07 9.59
CA GLU A 67 0.43 -0.83 8.63
C GLU A 67 0.59 0.54 7.94
N GLU A 68 0.80 1.60 8.71
CA GLU A 68 1.00 2.96 8.20
C GLU A 68 2.20 3.05 7.25
N GLN A 69 3.32 2.41 7.60
CA GLN A 69 4.51 2.39 6.74
C GLN A 69 4.24 1.70 5.40
N PHE A 70 3.47 0.61 5.39
CA PHE A 70 3.08 -0.08 4.15
C PHE A 70 2.06 0.72 3.33
N VAL A 71 1.12 1.43 3.97
CA VAL A 71 0.22 2.36 3.28
C VAL A 71 1.01 3.47 2.58
N SER A 72 1.99 4.07 3.28
CA SER A 72 2.88 5.08 2.70
C SER A 72 3.67 4.53 1.52
N SER A 73 4.24 3.33 1.64
CA SER A 73 4.97 2.67 0.55
C SER A 73 4.09 2.40 -0.68
N LYS A 74 2.84 1.94 -0.49
CA LYS A 74 1.89 1.73 -1.59
C LYS A 74 1.58 3.04 -2.31
N LYS A 75 1.34 4.13 -1.56
CA LYS A 75 1.10 5.47 -2.11
C LYS A 75 2.29 6.00 -2.91
N ALA A 76 3.52 5.83 -2.40
CA ALA A 76 4.73 6.25 -3.09
C ALA A 76 4.94 5.47 -4.41
N LEU A 77 4.68 4.16 -4.38
CA LEU A 77 4.77 3.31 -5.57
C LEU A 77 3.68 3.69 -6.60
N ALA A 78 2.44 3.91 -6.16
CA ALA A 78 1.37 4.39 -7.02
C ALA A 78 1.72 5.75 -7.66
N SER A 79 2.25 6.70 -6.89
CA SER A 79 2.71 8.00 -7.42
C SER A 79 3.79 7.86 -8.49
N THR A 80 4.76 6.96 -8.26
CA THR A 80 5.83 6.66 -9.23
C THR A 80 5.26 6.09 -10.53
N LEU A 81 4.33 5.12 -10.42
CA LEU A 81 3.67 4.52 -11.59
C LEU A 81 2.80 5.53 -12.34
N ILE A 82 2.05 6.40 -11.64
CA ILE A 82 1.26 7.48 -12.26
C ILE A 82 2.17 8.44 -13.03
N SER A 83 3.30 8.84 -12.43
CA SER A 83 4.26 9.72 -13.09
C SER A 83 4.85 9.09 -14.35
N ARG A 84 5.24 7.81 -14.28
CA ARG A 84 5.70 7.04 -15.45
C ARG A 84 4.60 6.93 -16.50
N PHE A 85 3.39 6.55 -16.11
CA PHE A 85 2.24 6.44 -17.01
C PHE A 85 2.00 7.76 -17.76
N ALA A 86 1.92 8.87 -17.03
CA ALA A 86 1.65 10.20 -17.59
C ALA A 86 2.74 10.71 -18.54
N SER A 87 4.00 10.33 -18.30
CA SER A 87 5.16 10.77 -19.08
C SER A 87 5.49 9.83 -20.25
N LEU A 88 4.98 8.60 -20.26
CA LEU A 88 5.29 7.62 -21.29
C LEU A 88 4.69 8.05 -22.64
N LYS A 89 5.57 8.40 -23.57
CA LYS A 89 5.24 8.71 -24.97
C LYS A 89 5.90 7.67 -25.87
N TYR A 90 5.23 7.35 -26.97
CA TYR A 90 5.81 6.49 -27.99
C TYR A 90 6.97 7.22 -28.66
N ASN A 91 8.13 6.58 -28.71
CA ASN A 91 9.41 7.17 -29.11
C ASN A 91 9.94 6.58 -30.43
N ASP A 92 9.07 6.00 -31.25
CA ASP A 92 9.36 5.33 -32.53
C ASP A 92 10.40 4.19 -32.45
N ASN A 93 10.78 3.78 -31.24
CA ASN A 93 11.74 2.70 -31.00
C ASN A 93 11.00 1.47 -30.47
N GLY A 94 10.64 0.57 -31.39
CA GLY A 94 9.85 -0.63 -31.11
C GLY A 94 8.48 -0.60 -31.78
N GLY A 95 7.63 -1.57 -31.46
CA GLY A 95 6.28 -1.64 -32.03
C GLY A 95 5.25 -0.86 -31.19
N ILE A 96 4.26 -0.25 -31.84
CA ILE A 96 3.09 0.36 -31.16
C ILE A 96 2.42 -0.64 -30.20
N ARG A 97 2.40 -1.93 -30.58
CA ARG A 97 1.88 -3.00 -29.72
C ARG A 97 2.66 -3.11 -28.40
N GLU A 98 3.98 -2.99 -28.43
CA GLU A 98 4.83 -3.03 -27.24
C GLU A 98 4.54 -1.84 -26.32
N HIS A 99 4.41 -0.65 -26.91
CA HIS A 99 4.00 0.56 -26.20
C HIS A 99 2.62 0.43 -25.53
N ILE A 100 1.63 -0.13 -26.22
CA ILE A 100 0.31 -0.42 -25.66
C ILE A 100 0.42 -1.42 -24.50
N MET A 101 1.23 -2.48 -24.65
CA MET A 101 1.44 -3.47 -23.60
C MET A 101 2.10 -2.86 -22.37
N GLU A 102 3.06 -1.95 -22.54
CA GLU A 102 3.70 -1.25 -21.42
C GLU A 102 2.71 -0.36 -20.65
N LEU A 103 1.91 0.46 -21.37
CA LEU A 103 0.86 1.26 -20.74
C LEU A 103 -0.18 0.39 -20.01
N ARG A 104 -0.58 -0.73 -20.62
CA ARG A 104 -1.51 -1.70 -20.00
C ARG A 104 -0.91 -2.34 -18.76
N ASP A 105 0.37 -2.69 -18.77
CA ASP A 105 1.05 -3.30 -17.62
C ASP A 105 1.12 -2.33 -16.45
N ILE A 106 1.49 -1.07 -16.70
CA ILE A 106 1.46 -0.02 -15.68
C ILE A 106 0.05 0.17 -15.12
N ALA A 107 -0.98 0.16 -15.99
CA ALA A 107 -2.38 0.24 -15.56
C ALA A 107 -2.81 -0.94 -14.68
N ALA A 108 -2.39 -2.16 -15.02
CA ALA A 108 -2.66 -3.35 -14.21
C ALA A 108 -1.96 -3.27 -12.83
N GLN A 109 -0.72 -2.79 -12.80
CA GLN A 109 0.00 -2.54 -11.54
C GLN A 109 -0.73 -1.49 -10.68
N LEU A 110 -1.20 -0.38 -11.28
CA LEU A 110 -1.98 0.63 -10.58
C LEU A 110 -3.30 0.09 -10.03
N LYS A 111 -3.99 -0.77 -10.78
CA LYS A 111 -5.19 -1.46 -10.31
C LYS A 111 -4.94 -2.33 -9.07
N SER A 112 -3.78 -2.99 -8.99
CA SER A 112 -3.38 -3.77 -7.80
C SER A 112 -3.14 -2.90 -6.56
N LEU A 113 -3.00 -1.59 -6.75
CA LEU A 113 -2.85 -0.57 -5.70
C LEU A 113 -4.14 0.22 -5.48
N GLU A 114 -5.29 -0.31 -5.93
CA GLU A 114 -6.62 0.32 -5.80
C GLU A 114 -6.77 1.63 -6.60
N VAL A 115 -5.89 1.89 -7.56
CA VAL A 115 -6.02 2.99 -8.53
C VAL A 115 -6.61 2.43 -9.81
N ASP A 116 -7.94 2.49 -9.94
CA ASP A 116 -8.64 1.98 -11.11
C ASP A 116 -8.71 3.02 -12.24
N MET A 117 -8.61 2.54 -13.47
CA MET A 117 -8.70 3.35 -14.68
C MET A 117 -9.70 2.71 -15.63
N SER A 118 -10.63 3.51 -16.14
CA SER A 118 -11.58 3.01 -17.13
C SER A 118 -10.86 2.61 -18.42
N GLU A 119 -11.39 1.59 -19.10
CA GLU A 119 -10.86 1.19 -20.41
C GLU A 119 -10.89 2.35 -21.41
N THR A 120 -11.97 3.14 -21.40
CA THR A 120 -12.11 4.35 -22.21
C THR A 120 -10.97 5.35 -21.95
N PHE A 121 -10.61 5.59 -20.68
CA PHE A 121 -9.49 6.46 -20.35
C PHE A 121 -8.16 5.91 -20.88
N LEU A 122 -7.91 4.61 -20.69
CA LEU A 122 -6.67 3.96 -21.17
C LEU A 122 -6.53 4.06 -22.70
N VAL A 123 -7.60 3.82 -23.44
CA VAL A 123 -7.58 3.92 -24.91
C VAL A 123 -7.28 5.35 -25.35
N HIS A 124 -7.97 6.34 -24.78
CA HIS A 124 -7.68 7.74 -25.11
C HIS A 124 -6.27 8.16 -24.69
N PHE A 125 -5.75 7.65 -23.57
CA PHE A 125 -4.39 7.93 -23.14
C PHE A 125 -3.35 7.36 -24.12
N VAL A 126 -3.52 6.10 -24.54
CA VAL A 126 -2.70 5.48 -25.59
C VAL A 126 -2.69 6.35 -26.85
N LEU A 127 -3.86 6.75 -27.36
CA LEU A 127 -3.95 7.61 -28.55
C LEU A 127 -3.24 8.95 -28.38
N ASN A 128 -3.29 9.54 -27.18
CA ASN A 128 -2.63 10.81 -26.85
C ASN A 128 -1.12 10.67 -26.54
N SER A 129 -0.63 9.44 -26.40
CA SER A 129 0.78 9.14 -26.20
C SER A 129 1.55 8.93 -27.51
N LEU A 130 0.84 8.80 -28.64
CA LEU A 130 1.43 8.65 -29.95
C LEU A 130 1.87 10.00 -30.55
N PRO A 131 2.94 10.03 -31.37
CA PRO A 131 3.36 11.19 -32.16
C PRO A 131 2.29 11.70 -33.12
N MET A 132 2.48 12.93 -33.60
CA MET A 132 1.56 13.56 -34.57
C MET A 132 1.40 12.78 -35.88
N GLU A 133 2.39 11.96 -36.24
CA GLU A 133 2.33 11.07 -37.41
C GLU A 133 1.15 10.09 -37.35
N TYR A 134 0.67 9.78 -36.14
CA TYR A 134 -0.49 8.93 -35.89
C TYR A 134 -1.81 9.71 -35.73
N ALA A 135 -1.82 11.01 -36.00
CA ALA A 135 -3.04 11.82 -35.92
C ALA A 135 -4.22 11.25 -36.72
N PRO A 136 -4.04 10.68 -37.94
CA PRO A 136 -5.15 10.05 -38.66
C PRO A 136 -5.80 8.89 -37.89
N PHE A 137 -5.02 8.12 -37.15
CA PHE A 137 -5.51 7.01 -36.33
C PHE A 137 -6.42 7.50 -35.19
N LYS A 138 -6.00 8.58 -34.51
CA LYS A 138 -6.79 9.23 -33.46
C LYS A 138 -8.10 9.81 -34.00
N ILE A 139 -8.07 10.45 -35.17
CA ILE A 139 -9.26 10.99 -35.84
C ILE A 139 -10.23 9.85 -36.20
N SER A 140 -9.70 8.76 -36.78
CA SER A 140 -10.51 7.58 -37.12
C SER A 140 -11.21 7.02 -35.89
N TYR A 141 -10.50 6.81 -34.77
CA TYR A 141 -11.11 6.29 -33.54
C TYR A 141 -12.25 7.18 -33.03
N ASN A 142 -12.05 8.50 -32.97
CA ASN A 142 -13.05 9.43 -32.45
C ASN A 142 -14.32 9.55 -33.32
N ILE A 143 -14.22 9.26 -34.63
CA ILE A 143 -15.35 9.29 -35.57
C ILE A 143 -16.15 7.98 -35.51
N HIS A 144 -15.54 6.88 -35.05
CA HIS A 144 -16.27 5.64 -34.80
C HIS A 144 -17.04 5.78 -33.49
N THR A 145 -18.33 6.13 -33.60
CA THR A 145 -19.26 6.03 -32.48
C THR A 145 -19.38 4.57 -32.05
N GLU A 146 -19.10 4.27 -30.78
CA GLU A 146 -19.38 2.97 -30.17
C GLU A 146 -20.80 2.53 -30.55
N LYS A 147 -20.94 1.31 -31.08
CA LYS A 147 -22.23 0.68 -31.38
C LYS A 147 -22.81 0.05 -30.13
#